data_AF-A0A1P8VIE6-F1
#
_entry.id   AF-A0A1P8VIE6-F1
#
_cell.length_a   1.000
_cell.length_b   1.000
_cell.length_c   1.000
_cell.angle_alpha   90.00
_cell.angle_beta   90.00
_cell.angle_gamma   90.00
#
_symmetry.space_group_name_H-M   'P 1'
#
loop_
_entity.id
_entity.type
_entity.pdbx_description
1 polymer ?
#
loop_
_entity_poly.entity_id
_entity_poly.type
_entity_poly.pdbx_seq_one_letter_code
_entity_poly.pdbx_strand_id
1 'polypeptide(L)'
;GMVPTIPAARQLVNHRHVLINTNMVNIPSYNCKTGDTITIKARERNRLKMGSDTISIQKTGIPNHLAFKSVEFCGSVNRIIDREEIDLKINELLVVEYYSRQV
;
A
#
# COMPACT_ATOMS: atom_id res chain seq x y z
N GLY A 1 -3.66 5.14 -2.74
CA GLY A 1 -4.89 4.99 -1.93
C GLY A 1 -4.89 5.98 -0.79
N MET A 2 -4.32 5.62 0.36
CA MET A 2 -4.34 6.50 1.56
C MET A 2 -3.57 7.83 1.40
N VAL A 3 -2.61 7.88 0.48
CA VAL A 3 -1.78 9.05 0.15
C VAL A 3 -1.57 9.10 -1.36
N PRO A 4 -1.25 10.29 -1.93
CA PRO A 4 -1.21 10.49 -3.38
C PRO A 4 -0.01 9.84 -4.08
N THR A 5 1.13 9.66 -3.40
CA THR A 5 2.37 9.18 -4.03
C THR A 5 3.06 8.08 -3.24
N ILE A 6 3.84 7.23 -3.93
CA ILE A 6 4.64 6.15 -3.30
C ILE A 6 5.69 6.73 -2.33
N PRO A 7 6.43 7.82 -2.64
CA PRO A 7 7.35 8.44 -1.68
C PRO A 7 6.64 8.93 -0.41
N ALA A 8 5.45 9.53 -0.52
CA ALA A 8 4.67 9.95 0.63
C ALA A 8 4.23 8.75 1.50
N ALA A 9 3.88 7.62 0.88
CA ALA A 9 3.58 6.38 1.60
C ALA A 9 4.79 5.88 2.39
N ARG A 10 5.99 5.87 1.78
CA ARG A 10 7.24 5.49 2.47
C ARG A 10 7.54 6.42 3.64
N GLN A 11 7.33 7.72 3.49
CA GLN A 11 7.48 8.69 4.58
C GLN A 11 6.54 8.36 5.74
N LEU A 12 5.26 8.12 5.46
CA LEU A 12 4.26 7.79 6.46
C LEU A 12 4.64 6.52 7.25
N VAL A 13 5.15 5.49 6.57
CA VAL A 13 5.66 4.27 7.21
C VAL A 13 6.88 4.59 8.07
N ASN A 14 7.93 5.22 7.52
CA ASN A 14 9.16 5.55 8.25
C ASN A 14 8.91 6.37 9.53
N HIS A 15 7.98 7.31 9.48
CA HIS A 15 7.61 8.16 10.62
C HIS A 15 6.68 7.47 11.63
N ARG A 16 6.54 6.13 11.59
CA ARG A 16 5.80 5.34 12.58
C ARG A 16 4.32 5.71 12.66
N HIS A 17 3.71 6.05 11.53
CA HIS A 17 2.29 6.41 11.46
C HIS A 17 1.38 5.23 11.09
N VAL A 18 1.96 4.13 10.57
CA VAL A 18 1.27 2.88 10.22
C VAL A 18 1.28 1.87 11.36
N LEU A 19 0.17 1.16 11.50
CA LEU A 19 -0.02 0.02 12.37
C LEU A 19 -0.45 -1.19 11.51
N ILE A 20 0.19 -2.33 11.69
CA ILE A 20 -0.19 -3.61 11.08
C ILE A 20 -0.62 -4.54 12.20
N ASN A 21 -1.86 -5.04 12.14
CA ASN A 21 -2.45 -5.89 13.19
C ASN A 21 -2.27 -5.28 14.59
N THR A 22 -2.49 -3.96 14.72
CA THR A 22 -2.27 -3.13 15.93
C THR A 22 -0.82 -2.85 16.32
N ASN A 23 0.16 -3.55 15.74
CA ASN A 23 1.58 -3.32 15.99
C ASN A 23 2.14 -2.19 15.13
N MET A 24 3.02 -1.38 15.70
CA MET A 24 3.67 -0.29 14.98
C MET A 24 4.74 -0.81 14.02
N VAL A 25 4.62 -0.47 12.74
CA VAL A 25 5.58 -0.88 11.71
C VAL A 25 6.15 0.36 11.03
N ASN A 26 7.47 0.44 10.97
CA ASN A 26 8.21 1.53 10.36
C ASN A 26 9.18 1.07 9.25
N ILE A 27 8.91 -0.08 8.66
CA ILE A 27 9.73 -0.69 7.61
C ILE A 27 8.93 -0.63 6.30
N PRO A 28 9.27 0.25 5.34
CA PRO A 28 8.54 0.36 4.07
C PRO A 28 8.65 -0.87 3.17
N SER A 29 9.65 -1.71 3.41
CA SER A 29 9.86 -3.00 2.73
C SER A 29 9.18 -4.17 3.46
N TYR A 30 8.32 -3.91 4.46
CA TYR A 30 7.59 -4.95 5.15
C TYR A 30 6.67 -5.70 4.17
N ASN A 31 6.86 -7.03 4.08
CA ASN A 31 6.03 -7.86 3.23
C ASN A 31 4.74 -8.23 3.96
N CYS A 32 3.63 -7.61 3.56
CA CYS A 32 2.32 -7.86 4.16
C CYS A 32 1.82 -9.26 3.79
N LYS A 33 1.21 -9.94 4.75
CA LYS A 33 0.62 -11.27 4.58
C LYS A 33 -0.88 -11.16 4.33
N THR A 34 -1.43 -12.21 3.73
CA THR A 34 -2.88 -12.36 3.63
C THR A 34 -3.51 -12.38 5.02
N GLY A 35 -4.59 -11.60 5.20
CA GLY A 35 -5.26 -11.38 6.48
C GLY A 35 -4.74 -10.16 7.26
N ASP A 36 -3.62 -9.55 6.86
CA ASP A 36 -3.10 -8.39 7.56
C ASP A 36 -4.05 -7.20 7.46
N THR A 37 -4.25 -6.54 8.60
CA THR A 37 -5.04 -5.32 8.73
C THR A 37 -4.12 -4.13 8.94
N ILE A 38 -4.19 -3.17 8.03
CA ILE A 38 -3.33 -1.99 7.97
C ILE A 38 -4.15 -0.76 8.38
N THR A 39 -3.72 -0.08 9.43
CA THR A 39 -4.40 1.12 9.95
C THR A 39 -3.42 2.27 10.18
N ILE A 40 -3.96 3.49 10.22
CA ILE A 40 -3.20 4.69 10.54
C ILE A 40 -3.50 5.13 11.98
N LYS A 41 -2.48 5.55 12.72
CA LYS A 41 -2.62 6.14 14.06
C LYS A 41 -3.63 7.28 14.06
N ALA A 42 -4.41 7.41 15.13
CA ALA A 42 -5.54 8.35 15.22
C ALA A 42 -5.15 9.82 14.93
N ARG A 43 -4.03 10.30 15.49
CA ARG A 43 -3.53 11.68 15.26
C ARG A 43 -3.28 11.97 13.78
N GLU A 44 -2.62 11.04 13.11
CA GLU A 44 -2.23 11.16 11.70
C GLU A 44 -3.41 10.96 10.78
N ARG A 45 -4.35 10.08 11.16
CA ARG A 45 -5.62 9.91 10.47
C ARG A 45 -6.40 11.23 10.38
N ASN A 46 -6.45 12.00 11.46
CA ASN A 46 -7.13 13.31 11.46
C ASN A 46 -6.42 14.31 10.54
N ARG A 47 -5.07 14.35 10.56
CA ARG A 47 -4.30 15.21 9.65
C ARG A 47 -4.52 14.86 8.19
N LEU A 48 -4.55 13.57 7.85
CA LEU A 48 -4.85 13.09 6.51
C LEU A 48 -6.29 13.40 6.10
N LYS A 49 -7.28 13.22 7.00
CA LYS A 49 -8.67 13.61 6.73
C LYS A 49 -8.84 15.10 6.41
N MET A 50 -8.06 15.95 7.08
CA MET A 50 -8.06 17.41 6.86
C MET A 50 -7.28 17.82 5.60
N GLY A 51 -6.24 17.07 5.24
CA GLY A 51 -5.48 17.30 4.02
C GLY A 51 -6.30 16.89 2.80
N SER A 52 -6.51 17.82 1.87
CA SER A 52 -7.17 17.61 0.57
C SER A 52 -6.58 16.47 -0.28
N ASP A 53 -5.39 15.99 0.07
CA ASP A 53 -4.60 15.02 -0.71
C ASP A 53 -5.13 13.57 -0.63
N THR A 54 -6.08 13.33 0.26
CA THR A 54 -6.53 11.99 0.64
C THR A 54 -7.67 11.46 -0.25
N ILE A 55 -8.18 12.29 -1.17
CA ILE A 55 -9.38 12.05 -2.00
C ILE A 55 -9.01 11.46 -3.37
N SER A 56 -7.90 10.72 -3.49
CA SER A 56 -7.50 10.09 -4.75
C SER A 56 -7.99 8.64 -4.92
N ILE A 57 -8.46 7.98 -3.85
CA ILE A 57 -8.94 6.57 -3.88
C ILE A 57 -10.11 6.39 -4.85
N GLN A 58 -10.97 7.40 -4.98
CA GLN A 58 -12.16 7.30 -5.83
C GLN A 58 -11.85 7.31 -7.33
N LYS A 59 -10.63 7.71 -7.75
CA LYS A 59 -10.29 7.84 -9.18
C LYS A 59 -9.82 6.54 -9.85
N THR A 60 -9.21 5.62 -9.10
CA THR A 60 -8.55 4.43 -9.69
C THR A 60 -9.16 3.10 -9.26
N GLY A 61 -10.14 3.11 -8.35
CA GLY A 61 -10.72 1.87 -7.81
C GLY A 61 -9.76 1.13 -6.88
N ILE A 62 -10.32 0.31 -6.00
CA ILE A 62 -9.53 -0.56 -5.11
C ILE A 62 -9.41 -1.93 -5.79
N PRO A 63 -8.21 -2.48 -5.97
CA PRO A 63 -8.02 -3.82 -6.52
C PRO A 63 -8.71 -4.90 -5.68
N ASN A 64 -9.14 -5.99 -6.32
CA ASN A 64 -9.90 -7.07 -5.67
C ASN A 64 -9.17 -7.77 -4.52
N HIS A 65 -7.83 -7.85 -4.59
CA HIS A 65 -7.02 -8.45 -3.54
C HIS A 65 -6.87 -7.58 -2.29
N LEU A 66 -7.36 -6.34 -2.30
CA LEU A 66 -7.35 -5.42 -1.18
C LEU A 66 -8.78 -5.02 -0.78
N ALA A 67 -9.01 -4.81 0.51
CA ALA A 67 -10.19 -4.08 0.98
C ALA A 67 -9.74 -2.75 1.59
N PHE A 68 -10.57 -1.72 1.47
CA PHE A 68 -10.31 -0.44 2.12
C PHE A 68 -11.61 0.19 2.62
N LYS A 69 -11.63 0.50 3.92
CA LYS A 69 -12.70 1.21 4.62
C LYS A 69 -12.28 2.67 4.79
N SER A 70 -12.85 3.55 3.97
CA SER A 70 -12.51 4.99 3.94
C SER A 70 -12.76 5.71 5.27
N VAL A 71 -13.87 5.40 5.95
CA VAL A 71 -14.25 6.06 7.23
C VAL A 71 -13.20 5.82 8.32
N GLU A 72 -12.72 4.59 8.41
CA GLU A 72 -11.81 4.11 9.44
C GLU A 72 -10.32 4.28 9.06
N PHE A 73 -10.01 4.57 7.80
CA PHE A 73 -8.65 4.48 7.26
C PHE A 73 -8.03 3.11 7.57
N CYS A 74 -8.80 2.08 7.28
CA CYS A 74 -8.43 0.69 7.51
C CYS A 74 -8.37 -0.03 6.18
N GLY A 75 -7.23 -0.62 5.85
CA GLY A 75 -7.04 -1.51 4.71
C GLY A 75 -6.85 -2.96 5.16
N SER A 76 -7.20 -3.93 4.34
CA SER A 76 -6.86 -5.34 4.56
C SER A 76 -6.33 -5.98 3.28
N VAL A 77 -5.45 -6.95 3.46
CA VAL A 77 -4.94 -7.80 2.36
C VAL A 77 -5.76 -9.09 2.35
N ASN A 78 -6.58 -9.28 1.32
CA ASN A 78 -7.52 -10.40 1.26
C ASN A 78 -6.92 -11.66 0.64
N ARG A 79 -6.03 -11.49 -0.34
CA ARG A 79 -5.34 -12.58 -1.04
C ARG A 79 -4.03 -12.13 -1.67
N ILE A 80 -3.25 -13.09 -2.14
CA ILE A 80 -2.12 -12.84 -3.04
C ILE A 80 -2.67 -12.40 -4.39
N ILE A 81 -1.98 -11.44 -5.03
CA ILE A 81 -2.36 -10.89 -6.32
C ILE A 81 -1.94 -11.82 -7.46
N ASP A 82 -2.82 -11.98 -8.45
CA ASP A 82 -2.49 -12.67 -9.69
C ASP A 82 -1.84 -11.72 -10.69
N ARG A 83 -1.03 -12.26 -11.61
CA ARG A 83 -0.26 -11.45 -12.57
C ARG A 83 -1.14 -10.56 -13.45
N GLU A 84 -2.33 -11.05 -13.78
CA GLU A 84 -3.32 -10.39 -14.64
C GLU A 84 -3.96 -9.17 -13.97
N GLU A 85 -3.96 -9.09 -12.63
CA GLU A 85 -4.52 -7.96 -11.88
C GLU A 85 -3.54 -6.77 -11.74
N ILE A 86 -2.29 -6.94 -12.17
CA ILE A 86 -1.27 -5.89 -12.10
C ILE A 86 -1.42 -4.94 -13.29
N ASP A 87 -1.86 -3.71 -13.02
CA ASP A 87 -2.01 -2.63 -14.02
C ASP A 87 -0.67 -1.97 -14.41
N LEU A 88 0.41 -2.75 -14.47
CA LEU A 88 1.73 -2.31 -14.91
C LEU A 88 2.07 -2.99 -16.23
N LYS A 89 2.16 -2.19 -17.30
CA LYS A 89 2.61 -2.63 -18.62
C LYS A 89 4.13 -2.84 -18.61
N ILE A 90 4.56 -4.03 -18.22
CA ILE A 90 5.97 -4.44 -18.18
C ILE A 90 6.14 -5.86 -18.73
N ASN A 91 7.23 -6.09 -19.47
CA ASN A 91 7.65 -7.42 -19.89
C ASN A 91 8.70 -7.95 -18.91
N GLU A 92 8.30 -8.88 -18.05
CA GLU A 92 9.17 -9.47 -17.02
C GLU A 92 10.28 -10.35 -17.59
N LEU A 93 10.09 -10.91 -18.79
CA LEU A 93 11.11 -11.73 -19.44
C LEU A 93 12.39 -10.94 -19.72
N LEU A 94 12.26 -9.65 -20.04
CA LEU A 94 13.42 -8.77 -20.23
C LEU A 94 14.21 -8.56 -18.92
N VAL A 95 13.51 -8.54 -17.79
CA VAL A 95 14.15 -8.42 -16.47
C VAL A 95 14.90 -9.72 -16.15
N VAL A 96 14.29 -10.88 -16.41
CA VAL A 96 14.92 -12.19 -16.22
C VAL A 96 16.16 -12.35 -17.11
N GLU A 97 16.06 -11.97 -18.39
CA GLU A 97 17.18 -12.02 -19.34
C GLU A 97 18.33 -11.09 -18.92
N TYR A 98 18.02 -9.92 -18.38
CA TYR A 98 19.05 -9.00 -17.89
C TYR A 98 19.85 -9.61 -16.73
N TYR A 99 19.18 -10.22 -15.75
CA TYR A 99 19.84 -10.80 -14.58
C TYR A 99 20.48 -12.16 -14.84
N SER A 100 20.06 -12.92 -15.88
CA SER A 100 20.72 -14.19 -16.23
C SER A 100 22.17 -14.02 -16.69
N ARG A 101 22.55 -12.81 -17.14
CA ARG A 101 23.92 -12.45 -17.52
C ARG A 101 24.81 -12.04 -16.35
N GLN A 102 24.23 -11.85 -15.16
CA GLN A 102 24.96 -11.49 -13.94
C GLN A 102 25.40 -12.70 -13.09
N VAL A 103 25.02 -13.91 -13.52
CA VAL A 103 25.49 -15.19 -12.99
C VAL A 103 26.57 -15.74 -13.90
#